data_AF-A0A8T4EN40-F1
#
_entry.id   AF-A0A8T4EN40-F1
#
_cell.length_a   1.000
_cell.length_b   1.000
_cell.length_c   1.000
_cell.angle_alpha   90.00
_cell.angle_beta   90.00
_cell.angle_gamma   90.00
#
_symmetry.space_group_name_H-M   'P 1'
#
loop_
_entity.id
_entity.type
_entity.pdbx_description
1 polymer ?
#
loop_
_entity_poly.entity_id
_entity_poly.type
_entity_poly.pdbx_seq_one_letter_code
_entity_poly.pdbx_strand_id
1 'polypeptide(L)'
;MKKVRQAIESLGYEDLINIQKDILTGSTKLRGIISSKLKDIEEAECRICATCGSTIKIKESDNFTIIFGPPDFKKRASFCALDCMEYFITSLKRLSEKKAKANI
;
A
#
# COMPACT_ATOMS: atom_id res chain seq x y z
N MET A 1 -2.54 9.21 20.83
CA MET A 1 -3.44 8.98 21.98
C MET A 1 -4.42 10.14 22.24
N LYS A 2 -4.00 11.42 22.24
CA LYS A 2 -4.90 12.57 22.53
C LYS A 2 -6.20 12.60 21.71
N LYS A 3 -6.12 12.34 20.39
CA LYS A 3 -7.30 12.31 19.49
C LYS A 3 -8.24 11.11 19.72
N VAL A 4 -7.67 9.96 20.10
CA VAL A 4 -8.47 8.76 20.42
C VAL A 4 -9.24 8.97 21.71
N ARG A 5 -8.60 9.59 22.71
CA ARG A 5 -9.25 9.99 23.96
C ARG A 5 -10.41 10.96 23.72
N GLN A 6 -10.21 12.00 22.90
CA GLN A 6 -11.28 12.94 22.53
C GLN A 6 -12.44 12.26 21.80
N ALA A 7 -12.15 11.29 20.92
CA ALA A 7 -13.20 10.53 20.25
C ALA A 7 -14.01 9.68 21.25
N ILE A 8 -13.34 9.00 22.20
CA ILE A 8 -14.00 8.22 23.25
C ILE A 8 -14.85 9.11 24.16
N GLU A 9 -14.36 10.29 24.53
CA GLU A 9 -15.07 11.26 25.37
C GLU A 9 -16.33 11.82 24.70
N SER A 10 -16.44 11.72 23.37
CA SER A 10 -17.61 12.19 22.60
C SER A 10 -18.69 11.12 22.36
N LEU A 11 -18.47 9.87 22.77
CA LEU A 11 -19.38 8.76 22.52
C LEU A 11 -20.40 8.54 23.64
N GLY A 12 -21.58 8.05 23.25
CA GLY A 12 -22.63 7.64 24.19
C GLY A 12 -22.31 6.33 24.90
N TYR A 13 -23.02 6.05 25.99
CA TYR A 13 -22.83 4.87 26.83
C TYR A 13 -22.88 3.55 26.06
N GLU A 14 -23.87 3.38 25.16
CA GLU A 14 -24.02 2.17 24.35
C GLU A 14 -22.86 1.95 23.38
N ASP A 15 -22.35 3.02 22.76
CA ASP A 15 -21.20 2.95 21.86
C ASP A 15 -19.92 2.59 22.61
N LEU A 16 -19.76 3.11 23.83
CA LEU A 16 -18.64 2.77 24.70
C LEU A 16 -18.66 1.30 25.13
N ILE A 17 -19.84 0.75 25.47
CA ILE A 17 -20.02 -0.67 25.79
C ILE A 17 -19.67 -1.54 24.57
N ASN A 18 -20.12 -1.17 23.37
CA ASN A 18 -19.84 -1.91 22.16
C ASN A 18 -18.34 -1.89 21.81
N ILE A 19 -17.68 -0.74 21.92
CA ILE A 19 -16.22 -0.64 21.72
C ILE A 19 -15.46 -1.46 22.78
N GLN A 20 -15.88 -1.40 24.04
CA GLN A 20 -15.25 -2.18 25.11
C GLN A 20 -15.37 -3.69 24.84
N LYS A 21 -16.55 -4.17 24.42
CA LYS A 21 -16.77 -5.55 24.01
C LYS A 21 -15.88 -5.92 22.82
N ASP A 22 -15.82 -5.08 21.79
CA ASP A 22 -15.03 -5.34 20.59
C ASP A 22 -13.51 -5.41 20.90
N ILE A 23 -13.02 -4.58 21.83
CA ILE A 23 -11.62 -4.60 22.28
C ILE A 23 -11.32 -5.83 23.13
N LEU A 24 -12.18 -6.15 24.11
CA LEU A 24 -11.96 -7.26 25.04
C LEU A 24 -12.10 -8.64 24.38
N THR A 25 -13.00 -8.75 23.41
CA THR A 25 -13.20 -10.01 22.66
C THR A 25 -12.22 -10.17 21.50
N GLY A 26 -11.36 -9.18 21.24
CA GLY A 26 -10.43 -9.19 20.10
C GLY A 26 -11.14 -9.21 18.75
N SER A 27 -12.37 -8.69 18.71
CA SER A 27 -13.27 -8.81 17.57
C SER A 27 -12.66 -8.25 16.27
N THR A 28 -12.99 -8.93 15.17
CA THR A 28 -12.52 -8.63 13.81
C THR A 28 -13.05 -7.31 13.24
N LYS A 29 -14.08 -6.70 13.84
CA LYS A 29 -14.79 -5.55 13.27
C LYS A 29 -13.98 -4.27 13.35
N LEU A 30 -13.54 -3.88 14.56
CA LEU A 30 -12.71 -2.69 14.75
C LEU A 30 -11.36 -2.84 14.02
N ARG A 31 -10.79 -4.05 14.08
CA ARG A 31 -9.57 -4.40 13.32
C ARG A 31 -9.78 -4.24 11.81
N GLY A 32 -10.90 -4.72 11.27
CA GLY A 32 -11.26 -4.58 9.87
C GLY A 32 -11.43 -3.12 9.43
N ILE A 33 -12.07 -2.29 10.25
CA ILE A 33 -12.24 -0.86 9.98
C ILE A 33 -10.88 -0.15 9.94
N ILE A 34 -10.00 -0.41 10.92
CA ILE A 34 -8.65 0.17 10.97
C ILE A 34 -7.83 -0.31 9.78
N SER A 35 -7.84 -1.62 9.47
CA SER A 35 -7.12 -2.18 8.34
C SER A 35 -7.61 -1.65 6.99
N SER A 36 -8.92 -1.50 6.81
CA SER A 36 -9.49 -0.89 5.60
C SER A 36 -9.04 0.56 5.48
N LYS A 37 -9.08 1.33 6.58
CA LYS A 37 -8.70 2.74 6.53
C LYS A 37 -7.20 2.94 6.28
N LEU A 38 -6.35 2.06 6.84
CA LEU A 38 -4.92 2.05 6.54
C LEU A 38 -4.67 1.72 5.07
N LYS A 39 -5.38 0.73 4.53
CA LYS A 39 -5.31 0.39 3.11
C LYS A 39 -5.76 1.55 2.21
N ASP A 40 -6.85 2.24 2.57
CA ASP A 40 -7.32 3.42 1.85
C ASP A 40 -6.29 4.56 1.87
N ILE A 41 -5.54 4.70 2.98
CA ILE A 41 -4.47 5.70 3.12
C ILE A 41 -3.26 5.30 2.27
N GLU A 42 -2.82 4.04 2.32
CA GLU A 42 -1.76 3.51 1.47
C GLU A 42 -2.10 3.58 -0.04
N GLU A 43 -3.40 3.49 -0.37
CA GLU A 43 -3.91 3.68 -1.72
C GLU A 43 -4.08 5.17 -2.09
N ALA A 44 -4.20 6.06 -1.10
CA ALA A 44 -4.28 7.51 -1.29
C ALA A 44 -2.90 8.21 -1.32
N GLU A 45 -1.85 7.55 -0.83
CA GLU A 45 -0.48 8.07 -0.90
C GLU A 45 -0.02 8.14 -2.36
N CYS A 46 0.25 9.36 -2.82
CA CYS A 46 0.97 9.65 -4.06
C CYS A 46 2.16 8.69 -4.21
N ARG A 47 2.12 7.85 -5.25
CA ARG A 47 3.24 6.95 -5.52
C ARG A 47 4.29 7.65 -6.34
N ILE A 48 5.54 7.26 -6.18
CA ILE A 48 6.63 7.75 -7.01
C ILE A 48 6.82 6.76 -8.16
N CYS A 49 6.93 7.28 -9.38
CA CYS A 49 7.26 6.47 -10.53
C CYS A 49 8.64 5.85 -10.34
N ALA A 50 8.71 4.51 -10.40
CA ALA A 50 9.94 3.75 -10.22
C ALA A 50 10.98 4.01 -11.33
N THR A 51 10.56 4.63 -12.44
CA THR A 51 11.42 4.94 -13.60
C THR A 51 11.89 6.39 -13.60
N CYS A 52 10.96 7.34 -13.56
CA CYS A 52 11.27 8.77 -13.75
C CYS A 52 11.18 9.63 -12.49
N GLY A 53 10.72 9.06 -11.36
CA GLY A 53 10.57 9.79 -10.10
C GLY A 53 9.36 10.73 -10.03
N SER A 54 8.55 10.82 -11.09
CA SER A 54 7.34 11.65 -11.08
C SER A 54 6.31 11.15 -10.07
N THR A 55 5.57 12.08 -9.49
CA THR A 55 4.44 11.79 -8.60
C THR A 55 3.26 11.25 -9.40
N ILE A 56 2.80 10.06 -9.03
CA ILE A 56 1.64 9.37 -9.59
C ILE A 56 0.45 9.66 -8.69
N LYS A 57 -0.51 10.41 -9.24
CA LYS A 57 -1.82 10.59 -8.62
C LYS A 57 -2.72 9.43 -9.03
N ILE A 58 -2.87 8.47 -8.13
CA ILE A 58 -3.57 7.19 -8.39
C ILE A 58 -5.02 7.39 -8.87
N LYS A 59 -5.66 8.51 -8.52
CA LYS A 59 -7.06 8.81 -8.89
C LYS A 59 -7.25 9.52 -10.24
N GLU A 60 -6.20 10.06 -10.84
CA GLU A 60 -6.32 10.98 -11.99
C GLU A 60 -5.71 10.44 -13.30
N SER A 61 -4.86 9.41 -13.24
CA SER A 61 -4.11 8.92 -14.41
C SER A 61 -4.14 7.39 -14.51
N ASP A 62 -4.14 6.87 -15.75
CA ASP A 62 -3.83 5.47 -16.05
C ASP A 62 -2.46 5.12 -15.46
N ASN A 63 -2.49 4.42 -14.33
CA ASN A 63 -1.29 4.04 -13.60
C ASN A 63 -1.04 2.54 -13.72
N PHE A 64 0.23 2.18 -13.87
CA PHE A 64 0.65 0.80 -14.02
C PHE A 64 1.41 0.38 -12.77
N THR A 65 1.13 -0.81 -12.25
CA THR A 65 1.83 -1.36 -11.08
C THR A 65 2.25 -2.79 -11.35
N ILE A 66 3.52 -3.11 -11.06
CA ILE A 66 4.04 -4.48 -11.09
C ILE A 66 4.38 -4.89 -9.66
N ILE A 67 3.97 -6.10 -9.28
CA ILE A 67 4.31 -6.73 -8.00
C ILE A 67 5.12 -7.98 -8.30
N PHE A 68 6.30 -8.12 -7.71
CA PHE A 68 7.23 -9.21 -8.00
C PHE A 68 8.06 -9.58 -6.78
N GLY A 69 8.55 -10.83 -6.72
CA GLY A 69 9.26 -11.38 -5.57
C GLY A 69 8.50 -12.56 -4.93
N PRO A 70 9.11 -13.28 -3.99
CA PRO A 70 8.48 -14.41 -3.33
C PRO A 70 7.30 -13.94 -2.45
N PRO A 71 6.39 -14.84 -2.05
CA PRO A 71 5.19 -14.50 -1.28
C PRO A 71 5.45 -13.60 -0.07
N ASP A 72 6.55 -13.85 0.64
CA ASP A 72 6.93 -13.13 1.86
C ASP A 72 7.78 -11.87 1.62
N PHE A 73 8.30 -11.67 0.39
CA PHE A 73 9.10 -10.50 0.01
C PHE A 73 8.64 -9.92 -1.33
N LYS A 74 7.36 -9.56 -1.40
CA LYS A 74 6.82 -8.86 -2.57
C LYS A 74 7.35 -7.43 -2.62
N LYS A 75 7.98 -7.08 -3.73
CA LYS A 75 8.34 -5.71 -4.11
C LYS A 75 7.25 -5.17 -5.03
N ARG A 76 7.01 -3.87 -4.94
CA ARG A 76 6.04 -3.14 -5.76
C ARG A 76 6.75 -2.00 -6.49
N ALA A 77 6.51 -1.89 -7.79
CA ALA A 77 6.96 -0.76 -8.61
C ALA A 77 5.73 -0.14 -9.30
N SER A 78 5.59 1.18 -9.25
CA SER A 78 4.49 1.92 -9.87
C SER A 78 5.02 2.85 -10.96
N PHE A 79 4.24 3.09 -12.01
CA PHE A 79 4.63 3.85 -13.19
C PHE A 79 3.56 4.85 -13.59
N CYS A 80 3.99 6.06 -13.96
CA CYS A 80 3.10 7.14 -14.39
C CYS A 80 2.57 6.97 -15.82
N ALA A 81 3.20 6.13 -16.62
CA ALA A 81 2.84 5.88 -18.02
C ALA A 81 3.32 4.49 -18.46
N LEU A 82 2.77 4.00 -19.57
CA LEU A 82 3.13 2.72 -20.17
C LEU A 82 4.61 2.67 -20.55
N ASP A 83 5.13 3.74 -21.15
CA ASP A 83 6.53 3.85 -21.58
C ASP A 83 7.50 3.73 -20.40
N CYS A 84 7.15 4.31 -19.25
CA CYS A 84 7.94 4.17 -18.03
C CYS A 84 7.99 2.73 -17.54
N MET A 85 6.88 1.99 -17.67
CA MET A 85 6.83 0.57 -17.34
C MET A 85 7.64 -0.27 -18.34
N GLU A 86 7.52 -0.01 -19.63
CA GLU A 86 8.25 -0.72 -20.69
C GLU A 86 9.76 -0.54 -20.54
N TYR A 87 10.22 0.69 -20.30
CA TYR A 87 11.63 0.98 -20.05
C TYR A 87 12.16 0.19 -18.84
N PHE A 88 11.37 0.14 -17.76
CA PHE A 88 11.73 -0.60 -16.55
C PHE A 88 11.85 -2.10 -16.82
N ILE A 89 10.86 -2.72 -17.49
CA ILE A 89 10.89 -4.14 -17.85
C ILE A 89 12.09 -4.45 -18.75
N THR A 90 12.37 -3.59 -19.73
CA THR A 90 13.50 -3.76 -20.65
C THR A 90 14.83 -3.70 -19.91
N SER A 91 14.96 -2.78 -18.95
CA SER A 91 16.14 -2.68 -18.09
C SER A 91 16.31 -3.92 -17.21
N LEU A 92 15.21 -4.48 -16.67
CA LEU A 92 15.24 -5.73 -15.92
C LEU A 92 15.71 -6.92 -16.76
N LYS A 93 15.20 -7.06 -18.00
CA LYS A 93 15.63 -8.12 -18.93
C LYS A 93 17.15 -8.05 -19.19
N ARG A 94 17.66 -6.85 -19.48
CA ARG A 94 19.11 -6.63 -19.68
C ARG A 94 19.93 -7.01 -18.45
N LEU A 95 19.44 -6.70 -17.25
CA LEU A 95 20.12 -7.07 -16.00
C LEU A 95 20.09 -8.59 -15.77
N SER A 96 18.99 -9.27 -16.07
CA SER A 96 18.92 -10.73 -15.95
C SER A 96 19.87 -11.44 -16.92
N GLU A 97 19.96 -10.96 -18.15
CA GLU A 97 20.87 -11.50 -19.16
C GLU A 97 22.34 -11.33 -18.76
N LYS A 98 22.71 -10.17 -18.22
CA LYS A 98 24.06 -9.93 -17.69
C LYS A 98 24.40 -10.85 -16.53
N LYS A 99 23.47 -11.07 -15.59
CA LYS A 99 23.67 -11.99 -14.47
C LYS A 99 23.84 -13.44 -14.95
N ALA A 100 23.06 -13.87 -15.95
CA ALA A 100 23.20 -15.19 -16.52
C ALA A 100 24.57 -15.40 -17.18
N LYS A 101 25.10 -14.38 -17.87
CA LYS A 101 26.43 -14.43 -18.50
C LYS A 101 27.60 -14.35 -17.52
N ALA A 102 27.42 -13.75 -16.34
CA ALA A 102 28.47 -13.61 -15.33
C ALA A 102 28.63 -14.84 -14.42
N ASN A 103 27.67 -15.78 -14.46
CA ASN A 103 27.70 -17.03 -13.70
C ASN A 103 28.17 -18.24 -14.56
N ILE A 104 28.74 -17.97 -15.73
CA ILE A 104 29.41 -18.93 -16.62
C ILE A 104 30.89 -18.55 -16.64
#